data_AF-A0A2Z4JTP9-F1
#
_entry.id   AF-A0A2Z4JTP9-F1
#
_cell.length_a   1.000
_cell.length_b   1.000
_cell.length_c   1.000
_cell.angle_alpha   90.00
_cell.angle_beta   90.00
_cell.angle_gamma   90.00
#
_symmetry.space_group_name_H-M   'P 1'
#
loop_
_entity.id
_entity.type
_entity.pdbx_description
1 polymer ?
#
loop_
_entity_poly.entity_id
_entity_poly.type
_entity_poly.pdbx_seq_one_letter_code
_entity_poly.pdbx_strand_id
1 'polypeptide(L)'
;MKKASKPAAKKPVAKKTTAKKSPKKSSVKAPKVDQYGLEQDDEFYGLYFAKSTDEGLVEVKPCTFSLMYWWKGLLGYPDMIDISKDSNTAMLQFESTFGGGDSGETELTEQDALDIDHIIEVDEEEMLVSLYSYVPIPVPDNLINAVGIALLNINPETRYGSIEICSTLNENDENEHFLRYRAATYLRGIKSGKVEAIENMVTNGSAFFGLALDAMCVDKSIKKWLLS
;
A
#
# COMPACT_ATOMS: atom_id res chain seq x y z
N MET A 1 80.41 37.51 9.81
CA MET A 1 80.34 37.03 8.40
C MET A 1 80.71 35.55 8.36
N LYS A 2 79.99 34.78 7.54
CA LYS A 2 80.17 33.39 7.01
C LYS A 2 81.59 32.79 7.13
N LYS A 3 81.86 31.47 7.15
CA LYS A 3 81.17 30.14 7.13
C LYS A 3 82.33 29.13 7.21
N ALA A 4 82.14 27.94 7.79
CA ALA A 4 82.40 26.63 7.15
C ALA A 4 82.33 25.49 8.18
N SER A 5 81.26 24.70 8.15
CA SER A 5 81.23 23.35 8.75
C SER A 5 81.04 22.32 7.62
N LYS A 6 81.88 21.28 7.66
CA LYS A 6 81.86 20.11 6.77
C LYS A 6 80.81 19.08 7.23
N PRO A 7 80.24 18.26 6.33
CA PRO A 7 79.08 17.42 6.61
C PRO A 7 79.43 16.04 7.21
N ALA A 8 78.53 15.52 8.05
CA ALA A 8 78.61 14.19 8.66
C ALA A 8 77.82 13.13 7.86
N ALA A 9 78.37 11.91 7.85
CA ALA A 9 77.99 10.78 7.02
C ALA A 9 76.64 10.11 7.38
N LYS A 10 75.89 9.67 6.35
CA LYS A 10 74.68 8.85 6.45
C LYS A 10 75.02 7.37 6.65
N LYS A 11 74.37 6.72 7.63
CA LYS A 11 74.34 5.25 7.81
C LYS A 11 73.42 4.56 6.78
N PRO A 12 73.62 3.26 6.47
CA PRO A 12 72.93 2.59 5.36
C PRO A 12 71.54 2.03 5.72
N VAL A 13 70.71 1.95 4.69
CA VAL A 13 69.31 1.49 4.65
C VAL A 13 69.21 -0.03 4.79
N ALA A 14 68.37 -0.51 5.71
CA ALA A 14 67.97 -1.92 5.80
C ALA A 14 66.74 -2.21 4.91
N LYS A 15 66.81 -3.31 4.16
CA LYS A 15 65.80 -3.84 3.24
C LYS A 15 64.44 -4.05 3.94
N LYS A 16 63.36 -3.50 3.37
CA LYS A 16 61.98 -3.96 3.64
C LYS A 16 61.53 -4.95 2.57
N THR A 17 61.13 -6.10 3.06
CA THR A 17 60.58 -7.28 2.38
C THR A 17 59.28 -6.98 1.63
N THR A 18 59.14 -7.60 0.47
CA THR A 18 57.99 -7.64 -0.42
C THR A 18 56.78 -8.31 0.23
N ALA A 19 55.69 -7.56 0.46
CA ALA A 19 54.37 -8.11 0.76
C ALA A 19 53.64 -8.44 -0.55
N LYS A 20 53.16 -9.68 -0.67
CA LYS A 20 52.31 -10.18 -1.77
C LYS A 20 51.06 -9.30 -1.89
N LYS A 21 50.84 -8.73 -3.08
CA LYS A 21 49.59 -8.04 -3.44
C LYS A 21 48.45 -9.06 -3.48
N SER A 22 47.51 -8.94 -2.55
CA SER A 22 46.17 -9.53 -2.64
C SER A 22 45.45 -8.96 -3.88
N PRO A 23 44.67 -9.76 -4.62
CA PRO A 23 43.96 -9.27 -5.79
C PRO A 23 42.92 -8.23 -5.39
N LYS A 24 42.97 -7.04 -6.05
CA LYS A 24 41.94 -6.01 -5.93
C LYS A 24 40.61 -6.63 -6.38
N LYS A 25 39.65 -6.77 -5.44
CA LYS A 25 38.24 -6.94 -5.78
C LYS A 25 37.85 -5.78 -6.69
N SER A 26 37.42 -6.09 -7.90
CA SER A 26 36.79 -5.14 -8.81
C SER A 26 35.59 -4.54 -8.09
N SER A 27 35.66 -3.25 -7.78
CA SER A 27 34.51 -2.49 -7.32
C SER A 27 33.51 -2.44 -8.48
N VAL A 28 32.54 -3.36 -8.46
CA VAL A 28 31.30 -3.21 -9.23
C VAL A 28 30.76 -1.84 -8.86
N LYS A 29 30.54 -0.96 -9.84
CA LYS A 29 29.90 0.34 -9.59
C LYS A 29 28.61 0.03 -8.82
N ALA A 30 28.51 0.54 -7.60
CA ALA A 30 27.28 0.43 -6.82
C ALA A 30 26.13 0.89 -7.72
N PRO A 31 25.01 0.16 -7.77
CA PRO A 31 23.84 0.60 -8.51
C PRO A 31 23.51 2.03 -8.08
N LYS A 32 23.08 2.87 -9.04
CA LYS A 32 22.71 4.27 -8.76
C LYS A 32 21.51 4.41 -7.83
N VAL A 33 20.81 3.30 -7.64
CA VAL A 33 19.66 3.16 -6.77
C VAL A 33 19.95 2.10 -5.71
N ASP A 34 19.38 2.26 -4.53
CA ASP A 34 19.53 1.29 -3.43
C ASP A 34 18.67 0.03 -3.64
N GLN A 35 18.62 -0.85 -2.64
CA GLN A 35 17.85 -2.10 -2.68
C GLN A 35 16.34 -1.90 -2.84
N TYR A 36 15.84 -0.68 -2.63
CA TYR A 36 14.45 -0.28 -2.77
C TYR A 36 14.20 0.59 -4.02
N GLY A 37 15.21 0.75 -4.89
CA GLY A 37 15.10 1.55 -6.11
C GLY A 37 15.18 3.06 -5.87
N LEU A 38 15.60 3.51 -4.68
CA LEU A 38 15.74 4.93 -4.35
C LEU A 38 17.07 5.48 -4.84
N GLU A 39 17.07 6.69 -5.42
CA GLU A 39 18.28 7.37 -5.89
C GLU A 39 19.05 8.02 -4.75
N GLN A 40 20.35 8.29 -4.93
CA GLN A 40 21.25 8.84 -3.88
C GLN A 40 20.84 10.21 -3.30
N ASP A 41 20.05 10.99 -4.04
CA ASP A 41 19.53 12.28 -3.63
C ASP A 41 18.21 12.18 -2.86
N ASP A 42 17.69 10.98 -2.70
CA ASP A 42 16.49 10.68 -1.93
C ASP A 42 16.80 10.65 -0.43
N GLU A 43 15.97 11.29 0.39
CA GLU A 43 16.18 11.39 1.84
C GLU A 43 16.08 10.04 2.56
N PHE A 44 15.45 9.05 1.92
CA PHE A 44 15.33 7.68 2.42
C PHE A 44 16.41 6.75 1.82
N TYR A 45 17.31 7.25 0.98
CA TYR A 45 18.38 6.47 0.35
C TYR A 45 19.28 5.80 1.38
N GLY A 46 19.37 4.47 1.29
CA GLY A 46 20.22 3.69 2.18
C GLY A 46 19.65 3.50 3.59
N LEU A 47 18.37 3.80 3.80
CA LEU A 47 17.66 3.31 4.99
C LEU A 47 17.65 1.78 4.98
N TYR A 48 18.14 1.21 6.05
CA TYR A 48 17.95 -0.20 6.36
C TYR A 48 16.77 -0.30 7.31
N PHE A 49 15.63 -0.75 6.80
CA PHE A 49 14.55 -1.23 7.66
C PHE A 49 15.09 -2.43 8.46
N ALA A 50 14.74 -2.51 9.74
CA ALA A 50 15.31 -3.49 10.65
C ALA A 50 15.09 -4.90 10.07
N LYS A 51 16.19 -5.64 9.82
CA LYS A 51 16.09 -7.02 9.37
C LYS A 51 15.39 -7.87 10.42
N SER A 52 14.62 -8.83 9.95
CA SER A 52 14.06 -9.86 10.80
C SER A 52 15.14 -10.50 11.67
N THR A 53 14.88 -10.57 12.97
CA THR A 53 15.75 -11.25 13.95
C THR A 53 15.04 -12.49 14.47
N ASP A 54 15.83 -13.41 15.06
CA ASP A 54 15.32 -14.62 15.74
C ASP A 54 14.36 -14.30 16.92
N GLU A 55 14.16 -13.01 17.25
CA GLU A 55 13.26 -12.51 18.28
C GLU A 55 11.83 -12.23 17.77
N GLY A 56 11.50 -12.63 16.53
CA GLY A 56 10.16 -12.46 15.96
C GLY A 56 9.90 -11.09 15.37
N LEU A 57 10.96 -10.29 15.14
CA LEU A 57 10.87 -9.05 14.38
C LEU A 57 10.78 -9.40 12.89
N VAL A 58 9.91 -8.72 12.15
CA VAL A 58 9.76 -8.83 10.70
C VAL A 58 10.23 -7.52 10.09
N GLU A 59 11.01 -7.59 9.00
CA GLU A 59 11.39 -6.40 8.25
C GLU A 59 10.14 -5.72 7.71
N VAL A 60 10.05 -4.40 7.74
CA VAL A 60 8.93 -3.68 7.11
C VAL A 60 9.43 -3.12 5.80
N LYS A 61 8.93 -3.67 4.69
CA LYS A 61 9.27 -3.22 3.34
C LYS A 61 8.47 -1.96 2.94
N PRO A 62 8.85 -1.26 1.85
CA PRO A 62 8.36 0.09 1.58
C PRO A 62 6.83 0.23 1.40
N CYS A 63 6.16 -0.73 0.76
CA CYS A 63 4.70 -0.62 0.55
C CYS A 63 3.95 -0.79 1.87
N THR A 64 4.38 -1.77 2.68
CA THR A 64 3.88 -2.05 4.02
C THR A 64 4.16 -0.88 4.95
N PHE A 65 5.36 -0.28 4.86
CA PHE A 65 5.69 0.93 5.59
C PHE A 65 4.74 2.09 5.25
N SER A 66 4.41 2.26 3.97
CA SER A 66 3.49 3.30 3.51
C SER A 66 2.08 3.07 4.07
N LEU A 67 1.60 1.82 4.08
CA LEU A 67 0.33 1.44 4.72
C LEU A 67 0.35 1.73 6.22
N MET A 68 1.42 1.32 6.91
CA MET A 68 1.61 1.58 8.34
C MET A 68 1.64 3.08 8.67
N TYR A 69 2.29 3.88 7.83
CA TYR A 69 2.35 5.33 8.02
C TYR A 69 0.98 5.96 7.87
N TRP A 70 0.21 5.59 6.84
CA TRP A 70 -1.17 6.07 6.69
C TRP A 70 -2.04 5.65 7.89
N TRP A 71 -2.07 4.36 8.24
CA TRP A 71 -2.94 3.83 9.29
C TRP A 71 -2.56 4.31 10.70
N LYS A 72 -1.31 4.10 11.09
CA LYS A 72 -0.83 4.37 12.46
C LYS A 72 -0.32 5.79 12.60
N GLY A 73 0.42 6.27 11.61
CA GLY A 73 1.09 7.57 11.66
C GLY A 73 0.13 8.74 11.46
N LEU A 74 -0.67 8.70 10.39
CA LEU A 74 -1.60 9.79 10.05
C LEU A 74 -2.92 9.69 10.82
N LEU A 75 -3.56 8.52 10.82
CA LEU A 75 -4.88 8.35 11.46
C LEU A 75 -4.79 8.04 12.96
N GLY A 76 -3.63 7.64 13.47
CA GLY A 76 -3.42 7.36 14.89
C GLY A 76 -4.05 6.05 15.37
N TYR A 77 -4.42 5.15 14.46
CA TYR A 77 -5.03 3.87 14.81
C TYR A 77 -4.01 2.88 15.40
N PRO A 78 -4.49 1.92 16.23
CA PRO A 78 -3.65 0.83 16.72
C PRO A 78 -3.15 -0.03 15.56
N ASP A 79 -2.06 -0.76 15.80
CA ASP A 79 -1.53 -1.69 14.81
C ASP A 79 -2.46 -2.88 14.62
N MET A 80 -3.08 -2.96 13.43
CA MET A 80 -3.94 -4.08 13.02
C MET A 80 -3.47 -4.66 11.68
N ILE A 81 -2.25 -4.31 11.25
CA ILE A 81 -1.70 -4.75 9.98
C ILE A 81 -1.04 -6.11 10.23
N ASP A 82 -1.56 -7.14 9.57
CA ASP A 82 -0.95 -8.45 9.56
C ASP A 82 0.14 -8.50 8.49
N ILE A 83 1.37 -8.81 8.89
CA ILE A 83 2.54 -8.88 8.00
C ILE A 83 2.98 -10.33 7.92
N SER A 84 3.06 -10.86 6.70
CA SER A 84 3.60 -12.20 6.43
C SER A 84 5.01 -12.38 6.99
N LYS A 85 5.36 -13.64 7.30
CA LYS A 85 6.66 -13.98 7.90
C LYS A 85 7.85 -13.60 7.03
N ASP A 86 7.69 -13.59 5.71
CA ASP A 86 8.71 -13.19 4.74
C ASP A 86 8.64 -11.70 4.36
N SER A 87 7.71 -10.95 4.98
CA SER A 87 7.45 -9.54 4.72
C SER A 87 7.09 -9.26 3.26
N ASN A 88 6.67 -10.25 2.47
CA ASN A 88 6.31 -10.01 1.07
C ASN A 88 4.86 -9.54 0.93
N THR A 89 4.01 -9.90 1.88
CA THR A 89 2.62 -9.45 1.92
C THR A 89 2.27 -8.82 3.26
N ALA A 90 1.36 -7.85 3.21
CA ALA A 90 0.68 -7.33 4.39
C ALA A 90 -0.80 -7.14 4.12
N MET A 91 -1.63 -7.23 5.15
CA MET A 91 -3.07 -7.07 5.06
C MET A 91 -3.58 -6.22 6.20
N LEU A 92 -4.50 -5.30 5.90
CA LEU A 92 -5.25 -4.54 6.88
C LEU A 92 -6.74 -4.72 6.62
N GLN A 93 -7.51 -5.03 7.66
CA GLN A 93 -8.96 -5.09 7.61
C GLN A 93 -9.55 -4.04 8.56
N PHE A 94 -10.54 -3.30 8.09
CA PHE A 94 -11.26 -2.32 8.90
C PHE A 94 -12.66 -2.06 8.34
N GLU A 95 -13.54 -1.55 9.18
CA GLU A 95 -14.91 -1.23 8.82
C GLU A 95 -15.08 0.29 8.71
N SER A 96 -15.97 0.74 7.84
CA SER A 96 -16.45 2.11 7.85
C SER A 96 -17.96 2.17 7.65
N THR A 97 -18.57 3.23 8.15
CA THR A 97 -20.00 3.49 7.93
C THR A 97 -20.14 4.68 6.98
N PHE A 98 -20.84 4.48 5.87
CA PHE A 98 -21.19 5.51 4.92
C PHE A 98 -22.63 5.98 5.17
N GLY A 99 -22.85 7.29 5.24
CA GLY A 99 -24.17 7.89 5.40
C GLY A 99 -24.50 8.87 4.27
N GLY A 100 -25.78 9.20 4.13
CA GLY A 100 -26.26 10.22 3.20
C GLY A 100 -26.02 11.65 3.71
N GLY A 101 -26.11 12.64 2.80
CA GLY A 101 -26.01 14.07 3.16
C GLY A 101 -27.39 14.75 3.29
N ASP A 102 -27.43 15.90 3.97
CA ASP A 102 -28.64 16.76 4.07
C ASP A 102 -28.85 17.69 2.85
N SER A 103 -28.02 17.57 1.82
CA SER A 103 -28.11 18.47 0.66
C SER A 103 -29.33 18.19 -0.23
N GLY A 104 -30.00 17.05 -0.06
CA GLY A 104 -31.06 16.57 -0.95
C GLY A 104 -30.58 16.21 -2.36
N GLU A 105 -29.26 16.19 -2.57
CA GLU A 105 -28.60 15.78 -3.83
C GLU A 105 -28.25 14.29 -3.86
N THR A 106 -28.32 13.62 -2.69
CA THR A 106 -28.07 12.19 -2.51
C THR A 106 -29.38 11.43 -2.32
N GLU A 107 -29.40 10.16 -2.72
CA GLU A 107 -30.56 9.29 -2.51
C GLU A 107 -30.62 8.74 -1.08
N LEU A 108 -29.46 8.54 -0.45
CA LEU A 108 -29.31 8.25 0.98
C LEU A 108 -29.52 9.53 1.79
N THR A 109 -30.20 9.38 2.93
CA THR A 109 -30.47 10.46 3.89
C THR A 109 -29.47 10.40 5.06
N GLU A 110 -29.43 11.43 5.90
CA GLU A 110 -28.60 11.42 7.12
C GLU A 110 -28.94 10.29 8.10
N GLN A 111 -30.15 9.72 8.02
CA GLN A 111 -30.57 8.59 8.86
C GLN A 111 -30.17 7.24 8.27
N ASP A 112 -29.82 7.21 6.99
CA ASP A 112 -29.37 6.00 6.31
C ASP A 112 -27.89 5.78 6.63
N ALA A 113 -27.55 4.55 7.03
CA ALA A 113 -26.19 4.13 7.34
C ALA A 113 -25.90 2.80 6.65
N LEU A 114 -24.78 2.75 5.93
CA LEU A 114 -24.28 1.59 5.21
C LEU A 114 -22.94 1.20 5.79
N ASP A 115 -22.87 0.03 6.40
CA ASP A 115 -21.60 -0.53 6.85
C ASP A 115 -20.86 -1.15 5.66
N ILE A 116 -19.55 -0.91 5.61
CA ILE A 116 -18.67 -1.32 4.53
C ILE A 116 -17.40 -1.92 5.12
N ASP A 117 -17.10 -3.15 4.68
CA ASP A 117 -15.87 -3.84 5.07
C ASP A 117 -14.77 -3.51 4.09
N HIS A 118 -13.62 -3.08 4.60
CA HIS A 118 -12.45 -2.75 3.80
C HIS A 118 -11.32 -3.73 4.07
N ILE A 119 -10.69 -4.19 2.98
CA ILE A 119 -9.47 -4.98 3.00
C ILE A 119 -8.44 -4.26 2.14
N ILE A 120 -7.30 -3.94 2.74
CA ILE A 120 -6.13 -3.48 2.00
C ILE A 120 -5.11 -4.61 1.97
N GLU A 121 -4.72 -5.02 0.77
CA GLU A 121 -3.66 -6.00 0.54
C GLU A 121 -2.43 -5.29 -0.04
N VAL A 122 -1.27 -5.64 0.48
CA VAL A 122 0.04 -5.18 0.02
C VAL A 122 0.78 -6.38 -0.53
N ASP A 123 1.33 -6.24 -1.73
CA ASP A 123 2.28 -7.15 -2.36
C ASP A 123 3.57 -6.38 -2.65
N GLU A 124 4.62 -6.71 -1.91
CA GLU A 124 5.93 -6.04 -2.01
C GLU A 124 6.74 -6.51 -3.22
N GLU A 125 6.53 -7.74 -3.70
CA GLU A 125 7.24 -8.26 -4.87
C GLU A 125 6.76 -7.53 -6.13
N GLU A 126 5.45 -7.36 -6.24
CA GLU A 126 4.84 -6.58 -7.29
C GLU A 126 4.95 -5.08 -7.03
N MET A 127 5.14 -4.61 -5.79
CA MET A 127 5.00 -3.21 -5.38
C MET A 127 3.56 -2.69 -5.59
N LEU A 128 2.57 -3.51 -5.24
CA LEU A 128 1.16 -3.25 -5.44
C LEU A 128 0.44 -3.09 -4.10
N VAL A 129 -0.43 -2.08 -4.00
CA VAL A 129 -1.38 -1.95 -2.89
C VAL A 129 -2.79 -1.96 -3.47
N SER A 130 -3.62 -2.88 -3.00
CA SER A 130 -5.00 -3.08 -3.46
C SER A 130 -5.97 -2.77 -2.34
N LEU A 131 -7.00 -1.99 -2.63
CA LEU A 131 -8.16 -1.78 -1.78
C LEU A 131 -9.33 -2.60 -2.32
N TYR A 132 -9.96 -3.35 -1.44
CA TYR A 132 -11.24 -3.98 -1.65
C TYR A 132 -12.22 -3.45 -0.62
N SER A 133 -13.37 -2.96 -1.07
CA SER A 133 -14.44 -2.50 -0.19
C SER A 133 -15.69 -3.32 -0.50
N TYR A 134 -16.30 -3.92 0.51
CA TYR A 134 -17.40 -4.86 0.38
C TYR A 134 -18.65 -4.31 1.06
N VAL A 135 -19.80 -4.52 0.43
CA VAL A 135 -21.07 -4.48 1.16
C VAL A 135 -21.20 -5.82 1.91
N PRO A 136 -21.27 -5.83 3.26
CA PRO A 136 -21.20 -7.03 4.09
C PRO A 136 -22.52 -7.82 4.13
N ILE A 137 -23.40 -7.59 3.16
CA ILE A 137 -24.65 -8.33 2.96
C ILE A 137 -24.71 -8.88 1.54
N PRO A 138 -25.14 -10.13 1.34
CA PRO A 138 -25.22 -10.72 0.02
C PRO A 138 -26.27 -10.03 -0.84
N VAL A 139 -26.01 -9.91 -2.14
CA VAL A 139 -26.94 -9.43 -3.15
C VAL A 139 -28.04 -10.47 -3.35
N PRO A 140 -29.33 -10.13 -3.14
CA PRO A 140 -30.42 -11.04 -3.41
C PRO A 140 -30.50 -11.43 -4.89
N ASP A 141 -30.78 -12.70 -5.18
CA ASP A 141 -30.85 -13.21 -6.56
C ASP A 141 -31.79 -12.41 -7.46
N ASN A 142 -32.92 -11.96 -6.90
CA ASN A 142 -33.90 -11.15 -7.63
C ASN A 142 -33.42 -9.73 -7.93
N LEU A 143 -32.32 -9.27 -7.33
CA LEU A 143 -31.73 -7.95 -7.54
C LEU A 143 -30.44 -7.97 -8.38
N ILE A 144 -29.83 -9.14 -8.64
CA ILE A 144 -28.56 -9.26 -9.40
C ILE A 144 -28.63 -8.49 -10.73
N ASN A 145 -29.73 -8.62 -11.48
CA ASN A 145 -29.88 -7.95 -12.77
C ASN A 145 -29.97 -6.41 -12.61
N ALA A 146 -30.70 -5.94 -11.60
CA ALA A 146 -30.84 -4.50 -11.34
C ALA A 146 -29.49 -3.90 -10.91
N VAL A 147 -28.79 -4.58 -10.00
CA VAL A 147 -27.42 -4.23 -9.57
C VAL A 147 -26.49 -4.22 -10.79
N GLY A 148 -26.51 -5.27 -11.61
CA GLY A 148 -25.67 -5.36 -12.81
C GLY A 148 -25.87 -4.20 -13.79
N ILE A 149 -27.12 -3.78 -14.01
CA ILE A 149 -27.42 -2.60 -14.85
C ILE A 149 -26.89 -1.33 -14.20
N ALA A 150 -27.06 -1.16 -12.89
CA ALA A 150 -26.53 0.01 -12.18
C ALA A 150 -25.00 0.08 -12.29
N LEU A 151 -24.30 -1.05 -12.16
CA LEU A 151 -22.86 -1.13 -12.34
C LEU A 151 -22.39 -0.73 -13.74
N LEU A 152 -23.12 -1.14 -14.79
CA LEU A 152 -22.80 -0.75 -16.16
C LEU A 152 -22.88 0.77 -16.38
N ASN A 153 -23.76 1.45 -15.64
CA ASN A 153 -23.92 2.90 -15.72
C ASN A 153 -22.89 3.64 -14.86
N ILE A 154 -22.51 3.07 -13.71
CA ILE A 154 -21.65 3.74 -12.71
C ILE A 154 -20.17 3.52 -12.99
N ASN A 155 -19.75 2.31 -13.37
CA ASN A 155 -18.33 1.99 -13.58
C ASN A 155 -17.61 2.88 -14.61
N PRO A 156 -18.26 3.34 -15.71
CA PRO A 156 -17.62 4.30 -16.61
C PRO A 156 -17.24 5.63 -15.94
N GLU A 157 -17.93 6.01 -14.87
CA GLU A 157 -17.70 7.24 -14.10
C GLU A 157 -16.81 6.99 -12.86
N THR A 158 -16.62 5.73 -12.44
CA THR A 158 -15.75 5.42 -11.30
C THR A 158 -14.30 5.73 -11.61
N ARG A 159 -13.64 6.41 -10.68
CA ARG A 159 -12.22 6.69 -10.73
C ARG A 159 -11.47 5.67 -9.87
N TYR A 160 -10.22 5.40 -10.24
CA TYR A 160 -9.25 4.56 -9.49
C TYR A 160 -9.56 3.06 -9.39
N GLY A 161 -10.76 2.62 -9.76
CA GLY A 161 -11.20 1.25 -9.57
C GLY A 161 -12.46 0.90 -10.33
N SER A 162 -13.03 -0.25 -10.00
CA SER A 162 -14.29 -0.77 -10.56
C SER A 162 -15.11 -1.46 -9.49
N ILE A 163 -16.43 -1.40 -9.63
CA ILE A 163 -17.38 -2.12 -8.79
C ILE A 163 -17.80 -3.40 -9.53
N GLU A 164 -17.80 -4.51 -8.81
CA GLU A 164 -17.98 -5.85 -9.35
C GLU A 164 -18.97 -6.64 -8.48
N ILE A 165 -19.74 -7.52 -9.10
CA ILE A 165 -20.46 -8.58 -8.38
C ILE A 165 -19.52 -9.78 -8.30
N CYS A 166 -19.08 -10.11 -7.11
CA CYS A 166 -18.28 -11.29 -6.83
C CYS A 166 -19.20 -12.43 -6.41
N SER A 167 -18.89 -13.66 -6.83
CA SER A 167 -19.67 -14.84 -6.42
C SER A 167 -18.77 -15.80 -5.65
N THR A 168 -19.25 -16.32 -4.53
CA THR A 168 -18.56 -17.31 -3.71
C THR A 168 -19.55 -18.37 -3.24
N LEU A 169 -19.04 -19.52 -2.78
CA LEU A 169 -19.84 -20.50 -2.07
C LEU A 169 -19.89 -20.11 -0.59
N ASN A 170 -21.07 -20.16 0.00
CA ASN A 170 -21.25 -20.00 1.44
C ASN A 170 -20.97 -21.32 2.19
N GLU A 171 -21.15 -21.33 3.52
CA GLU A 171 -20.92 -22.51 4.36
C GLU A 171 -21.82 -23.71 3.99
N ASN A 172 -22.91 -23.48 3.26
CA ASN A 172 -23.85 -24.49 2.80
C ASN A 172 -23.62 -24.93 1.34
N ASP A 173 -22.49 -24.55 0.72
CA ASP A 173 -22.19 -24.76 -0.71
C ASP A 173 -23.19 -24.09 -1.66
N GLU A 174 -23.90 -23.06 -1.21
CA GLU A 174 -24.80 -22.26 -2.04
C GLU A 174 -24.05 -21.05 -2.60
N ASN A 175 -24.37 -20.67 -3.85
CA ASN A 175 -23.78 -19.47 -4.46
C ASN A 175 -24.34 -18.21 -3.79
N GLU A 176 -23.46 -17.39 -3.26
CA GLU A 176 -23.76 -16.06 -2.77
C GLU A 176 -23.02 -15.01 -3.60
N HIS A 177 -23.69 -13.88 -3.79
CA HIS A 177 -23.19 -12.77 -4.58
C HIS A 177 -22.91 -11.59 -3.66
N PHE A 178 -21.78 -10.91 -3.84
CA PHE A 178 -21.38 -9.76 -3.03
C PHE A 178 -20.99 -8.60 -3.93
N LEU A 179 -21.31 -7.39 -3.48
CA LEU A 179 -20.90 -6.18 -4.17
C LEU A 179 -19.55 -5.73 -3.63
N ARG A 180 -18.58 -5.55 -4.52
CA ARG A 180 -17.22 -5.17 -4.17
C ARG A 180 -16.72 -4.03 -5.04
N TYR A 181 -16.20 -2.97 -4.44
CA TYR A 181 -15.32 -2.03 -5.12
C TYR A 181 -13.87 -2.48 -5.01
N ARG A 182 -13.15 -2.44 -6.12
CA ARG A 182 -11.72 -2.78 -6.19
C ARG A 182 -10.95 -1.61 -6.79
N ALA A 183 -9.93 -1.15 -6.08
CA ALA A 183 -8.94 -0.22 -6.58
C ALA A 183 -7.53 -0.76 -6.31
N ALA A 184 -6.56 -0.38 -7.12
CA ALA A 184 -5.17 -0.74 -6.86
C ALA A 184 -4.22 0.35 -7.35
N THR A 185 -3.12 0.53 -6.62
CA THR A 185 -2.07 1.48 -6.97
C THR A 185 -0.72 0.79 -6.98
N TYR A 186 0.07 1.13 -7.99
CA TYR A 186 1.40 0.59 -8.20
C TYR A 186 2.44 1.57 -7.65
N LEU A 187 3.20 1.14 -6.65
CA LEU A 187 4.16 1.98 -5.95
C LEU A 187 5.57 1.93 -6.54
N ARG A 188 5.80 1.15 -7.61
CA ARG A 188 7.12 1.12 -8.26
C ARG A 188 7.50 2.51 -8.76
N GLY A 189 8.66 3.00 -8.31
CA GLY A 189 9.17 4.32 -8.68
C GLY A 189 8.51 5.49 -7.93
N ILE A 190 7.57 5.21 -7.02
CA ILE A 190 7.09 6.21 -6.06
C ILE A 190 8.12 6.27 -4.94
N LYS A 191 8.80 7.42 -4.84
CA LYS A 191 9.77 7.68 -3.78
C LYS A 191 9.06 7.56 -2.41
N SER A 192 9.53 6.64 -1.57
CA SER A 192 9.10 6.48 -0.17
C SER A 192 9.09 7.88 0.47
N GLY A 193 7.95 8.34 0.99
CA GLY A 193 7.76 9.73 1.45
C GLY A 193 6.69 10.52 0.68
N LYS A 194 6.33 10.11 -0.55
CA LYS A 194 5.12 10.59 -1.24
C LYS A 194 3.92 9.67 -0.93
N VAL A 195 3.60 9.57 0.36
CA VAL A 195 2.54 8.69 0.91
C VAL A 195 1.13 9.07 0.44
N GLU A 196 1.00 10.22 -0.25
CA GLU A 196 -0.21 10.64 -0.94
C GLU A 196 -0.78 9.57 -1.88
N ALA A 197 0.01 8.64 -2.43
CA ALA A 197 -0.52 7.61 -3.34
C ALA A 197 -1.49 6.62 -2.66
N ILE A 198 -1.14 6.14 -1.45
CA ILE A 198 -2.03 5.25 -0.69
C ILE A 198 -3.18 6.06 -0.10
N GLU A 199 -2.90 7.23 0.48
CA GLU A 199 -3.93 8.10 1.03
C GLU A 199 -4.96 8.48 -0.03
N ASN A 200 -4.53 8.93 -1.21
CA ASN A 200 -5.44 9.28 -2.29
C ASN A 200 -6.22 8.07 -2.79
N MET A 201 -5.62 6.87 -2.87
CA MET A 201 -6.34 5.69 -3.30
C MET A 201 -7.39 5.28 -2.27
N VAL A 202 -7.04 5.23 -0.98
CA VAL A 202 -7.95 4.77 0.07
C VAL A 202 -9.02 5.80 0.35
N THR A 203 -8.65 7.05 0.59
CA THR A 203 -9.60 8.14 0.89
C THR A 203 -10.53 8.40 -0.31
N ASN A 204 -9.97 8.59 -1.51
CA ASN A 204 -10.83 8.86 -2.67
C ASN A 204 -11.57 7.60 -3.12
N GLY A 205 -10.92 6.43 -3.11
CA GLY A 205 -11.56 5.17 -3.51
C GLY A 205 -12.75 4.81 -2.63
N SER A 206 -12.61 4.91 -1.30
CA SER A 206 -13.71 4.69 -0.37
C SER A 206 -14.82 5.74 -0.54
N ALA A 207 -14.49 7.01 -0.76
CA ALA A 207 -15.48 8.05 -1.05
C ALA A 207 -16.23 7.79 -2.36
N PHE A 208 -15.53 7.38 -3.43
CA PHE A 208 -16.16 7.01 -4.70
C PHE A 208 -17.08 5.81 -4.56
N PHE A 209 -16.70 4.82 -3.74
CA PHE A 209 -17.57 3.68 -3.50
C PHE A 209 -18.87 4.09 -2.81
N GLY A 210 -18.78 4.93 -1.77
CA GLY A 210 -19.98 5.48 -1.12
C GLY A 210 -20.89 6.25 -2.09
N LEU A 211 -20.32 7.13 -2.91
CA LEU A 211 -21.07 7.86 -3.94
C LEU A 211 -21.70 6.93 -4.99
N ALA A 212 -21.02 5.86 -5.35
CA ALA A 212 -21.57 4.86 -6.25
C ALA A 212 -22.75 4.11 -5.62
N LEU A 213 -22.64 3.71 -4.36
CA LEU A 213 -23.75 3.08 -3.62
C LEU A 213 -24.95 4.00 -3.53
N ASP A 214 -24.72 5.29 -3.27
CA ASP A 214 -25.76 6.32 -3.31
C ASP A 214 -26.42 6.42 -4.69
N ALA A 215 -25.63 6.48 -5.77
CA ALA A 215 -26.17 6.52 -7.13
C ALA A 215 -26.98 5.27 -7.49
N MET A 216 -26.64 4.10 -6.93
CA MET A 216 -27.43 2.87 -7.10
C MET A 216 -28.78 2.93 -6.37
N CYS A 217 -28.89 3.74 -5.32
CA CYS A 217 -30.12 3.89 -4.52
C CYS A 217 -31.27 4.60 -5.25
N VAL A 218 -31.03 5.12 -6.45
CA VAL A 218 -32.10 5.56 -7.37
C VAL A 218 -33.10 4.42 -7.61
N ASP A 219 -32.62 3.17 -7.65
CA ASP A 219 -33.50 2.00 -7.54
C ASP A 219 -33.86 1.73 -6.07
N LYS A 220 -35.14 1.95 -5.74
CA LYS A 220 -35.67 1.76 -4.39
C LYS A 220 -35.51 0.32 -3.85
N SER A 221 -35.46 -0.68 -4.73
CA SER A 221 -35.25 -2.07 -4.33
C SER A 221 -33.80 -2.28 -3.91
N ILE A 222 -32.84 -1.66 -4.62
CA ILE A 222 -31.43 -1.68 -4.25
C ILE A 222 -31.24 -0.90 -2.94
N LYS A 223 -31.82 0.30 -2.81
CA LYS A 223 -31.75 1.09 -1.58
C LYS A 223 -32.26 0.29 -0.37
N LYS A 224 -33.42 -0.37 -0.51
CA LYS A 224 -33.99 -1.19 0.56
C LYS A 224 -33.08 -2.36 0.95
N TRP A 225 -32.40 -2.97 -0.03
CA TRP A 225 -31.45 -4.04 0.25
C TRP A 225 -30.21 -3.50 0.94
N LEU A 226 -29.60 -2.41 0.46
CA LEU A 226 -28.41 -1.83 1.08
C LEU A 226 -28.62 -1.45 2.56
N LEU A 227 -29.85 -1.08 2.93
CA LEU A 227 -30.24 -0.69 4.29
C LEU A 227 -30.86 -1.82 5.13
N SER A 228 -30.76 -3.09 4.69
CA SER A 228 -31.43 -4.23 5.32
C SER A 228 -30.69 -4.84 6.51
#